data_AF-A0AAW4N7S6-F1
#
_entry.id   AF-A0AAW4N7S6-F1
#
_cell.length_a   1.000
_cell.length_b   1.000
_cell.length_c   1.000
_cell.angle_alpha   90.00
_cell.angle_beta   90.00
_cell.angle_gamma   90.00
#
_symmetry.space_group_name_H-M   'P 1'
#
loop_
_entity.id
_entity.type
_entity.pdbx_description
1 polymer ?
#
loop_
_entity_poly.entity_id
_entity_poly.type
_entity_poly.pdbx_seq_one_letter_code
_entity_poly.pdbx_strand_id
1 'polypeptide(L)'
;MNVTDSLNIELLRNNVEILENQVNNLKDLLSHSNDTIANEIAISDRFLSIASFVFALTALLIGVYITWCSNKMDKMKKSVEQKEQDIIRLKEIVESTNRQIQDDIHGVYERLRLEETNTLIERLRQVPEDISNIINLLLSRDLPETSFSILREAYDKVDNPAYIKDYFMLFFQHFADRILKDLKLRSYLIENINELVQYAFKNDIIKTTDDIVNSMSCMQIFEKKQVLVPYYKALKNSQFKDLTCLYDKLKSTVTNEEWQEILKEVGDEPDKEDE
;
A
#
# COMPACT_ATOMS: atom_id res chain seq x y z
N MET A 1 -97.26 104.29 -1.18
CA MET A 1 -96.50 103.24 -0.47
C MET A 1 -95.05 103.72 -0.38
N ASN A 2 -94.43 103.61 0.80
CA ASN A 2 -93.14 104.20 1.12
C ASN A 2 -92.04 103.71 0.15
N VAL A 3 -91.30 104.64 -0.44
CA VAL A 3 -90.18 104.38 -1.37
C VAL A 3 -89.11 103.46 -0.74
N THR A 4 -89.01 103.46 0.59
CA THR A 4 -88.12 102.60 1.38
C THR A 4 -88.51 101.12 1.38
N ASP A 5 -89.81 100.80 1.35
CA ASP A 5 -90.28 99.41 1.40
C ASP A 5 -90.13 98.70 0.04
N SER A 6 -90.34 99.42 -1.06
CA SER A 6 -90.07 98.89 -2.41
C SER A 6 -88.58 98.64 -2.63
N LEU A 7 -87.72 99.53 -2.13
CA LEU A 7 -86.27 99.39 -2.21
C LEU A 7 -85.79 98.16 -1.41
N ASN A 8 -86.32 97.95 -0.20
CA ASN A 8 -85.96 96.79 0.63
C ASN A 8 -86.41 95.47 0.03
N ILE A 9 -87.59 95.42 -0.60
CA ILE A 9 -88.11 94.22 -1.28
C ILE A 9 -87.26 93.88 -2.51
N GLU A 10 -86.82 94.89 -3.27
CA GLU A 10 -85.95 94.70 -4.43
C GLU A 10 -84.55 94.24 -4.03
N LEU A 11 -84.01 94.77 -2.92
CA LEU A 11 -82.74 94.36 -2.33
C LEU A 11 -82.80 92.92 -1.79
N LEU A 12 -83.91 92.53 -1.16
CA LEU A 12 -84.16 91.15 -0.70
C LEU A 12 -84.26 90.17 -1.88
N ARG A 13 -84.94 90.54 -2.97
CA ARG A 13 -85.01 89.72 -4.19
C ARG A 13 -83.63 89.51 -4.81
N ASN A 14 -82.86 90.58 -4.95
CA ASN A 14 -81.50 90.50 -5.48
C ASN A 14 -80.60 89.62 -4.59
N ASN A 15 -80.72 89.74 -3.27
CA ASN A 15 -79.99 88.87 -2.34
C ASN A 15 -80.42 87.40 -2.44
N VAL A 16 -81.72 87.11 -2.61
CA VAL A 16 -82.21 85.74 -2.83
C VAL A 16 -81.68 85.16 -4.14
N GLU A 17 -81.68 85.95 -5.21
CA GLU A 17 -81.12 85.55 -6.51
C GLU A 17 -79.61 85.32 -6.43
N ILE A 18 -78.88 86.17 -5.71
CA ILE A 18 -77.45 85.99 -5.43
C ILE A 18 -77.21 84.70 -4.62
N LEU A 19 -78.00 84.44 -3.57
CA LEU A 19 -77.89 83.23 -2.77
C LEU A 19 -78.22 81.98 -3.58
N GLU A 20 -79.25 82.01 -4.43
CA GLU A 20 -79.63 80.91 -5.30
C GLU A 20 -78.51 80.60 -6.31
N ASN A 21 -77.91 81.63 -6.90
CA ASN A 21 -76.72 81.49 -7.74
C ASN A 21 -75.52 80.92 -6.97
N GLN A 22 -75.28 81.34 -5.73
CA GLN A 22 -74.21 80.79 -4.90
C GLN A 22 -74.45 79.32 -4.53
N VAL A 23 -75.68 78.93 -4.21
CA VAL A 23 -76.06 77.55 -3.91
C VAL A 23 -75.90 76.67 -5.15
N ASN A 24 -76.29 77.16 -6.32
CA ASN A 24 -76.11 76.43 -7.58
C ASN A 24 -74.62 76.29 -7.93
N ASN A 25 -73.84 77.36 -7.80
CA ASN A 25 -72.39 77.31 -7.99
C ASN A 25 -71.71 76.34 -7.01
N LEU A 26 -72.16 76.26 -5.75
CA LEU A 26 -71.63 75.32 -4.76
C LEU A 26 -72.01 73.87 -5.07
N LYS A 27 -73.23 73.61 -5.55
CA LYS A 27 -73.64 72.28 -6.02
C LYS A 27 -72.82 71.84 -7.24
N ASP A 28 -72.58 72.76 -8.16
CA ASP A 28 -71.74 72.51 -9.34
C ASP A 28 -70.30 72.23 -8.94
N LEU A 29 -69.71 73.03 -8.04
CA LEU A 29 -68.37 72.77 -7.50
C LEU A 29 -68.28 71.44 -6.75
N LEU A 30 -69.30 71.08 -5.97
CA LEU A 30 -69.33 69.82 -5.24
C LEU A 30 -69.46 68.63 -6.20
N SER A 31 -70.29 68.73 -7.22
CA SER A 31 -70.42 67.70 -8.26
C SER A 31 -69.12 67.52 -9.05
N HIS A 32 -68.49 68.61 -9.47
CA HIS A 32 -67.17 68.58 -10.12
C HIS A 32 -66.08 68.02 -9.22
N SER A 33 -66.08 68.35 -7.94
CA SER A 33 -65.14 67.79 -6.96
C SER A 33 -65.35 66.28 -6.79
N ASN A 34 -66.60 65.84 -6.67
CA ASN A 34 -66.94 64.42 -6.54
C ASN A 34 -66.60 63.64 -7.81
N ASP A 35 -66.84 64.20 -8.99
CA ASP A 35 -66.46 63.61 -10.28
C ASP A 35 -64.94 63.52 -10.41
N THR A 36 -64.21 64.53 -9.92
CA THR A 36 -62.73 64.53 -9.91
C THR A 36 -62.20 63.45 -8.99
N ILE A 37 -62.72 63.33 -7.76
CA ILE A 37 -62.34 62.29 -6.79
C ILE A 37 -62.69 60.89 -7.34
N ALA A 38 -63.88 60.72 -7.92
CA ALA A 38 -64.28 59.45 -8.52
C ALA A 38 -63.36 59.06 -9.68
N ASN A 39 -62.94 60.03 -10.49
CA ASN A 39 -61.97 59.82 -11.57
C ASN A 39 -60.57 59.49 -11.03
N GLU A 40 -60.10 60.16 -9.98
CA GLU A 40 -58.83 59.85 -9.32
C GLU A 40 -58.82 58.44 -8.70
N ILE A 41 -59.92 58.04 -8.05
CA ILE A 41 -60.08 56.67 -7.52
C ILE A 41 -60.06 55.65 -8.67
N ALA A 42 -60.76 55.92 -9.77
CA ALA A 42 -60.77 55.04 -10.94
C ALA A 42 -59.38 54.93 -11.59
N ILE A 43 -58.60 56.02 -11.62
CA ILE A 43 -57.21 56.01 -12.11
C ILE A 43 -56.31 55.22 -11.16
N SER A 44 -56.47 55.39 -9.85
CA SER A 44 -55.71 54.66 -8.82
C SER A 44 -55.97 53.15 -8.88
N ASP A 45 -57.22 52.71 -9.07
CA ASP A 45 -57.58 51.30 -9.22
C ASP A 45 -56.97 50.68 -10.49
N ARG A 46 -56.96 51.42 -11.60
CA ARG A 46 -56.25 51.02 -12.84
C ARG A 46 -54.75 50.91 -12.61
N PHE A 47 -54.14 51.83 -11.87
CA PHE A 47 -52.72 51.76 -11.53
C PHE A 47 -52.39 50.55 -10.66
N LEU A 48 -53.20 50.27 -9.65
CA LEU A 48 -53.06 49.10 -8.77
C LEU A 48 -53.15 47.78 -9.55
N SER A 49 -54.09 47.71 -10.51
CA SER A 49 -54.26 46.57 -11.41
C SER A 49 -53.02 46.36 -12.29
N ILE A 50 -52.50 47.42 -12.92
CA ILE A 50 -51.28 47.37 -13.75
C ILE A 50 -50.07 46.97 -12.91
N ALA A 51 -49.89 47.55 -11.72
CA ALA A 51 -48.80 47.20 -10.82
C ALA A 51 -48.86 45.72 -10.42
N SER A 52 -50.06 45.22 -10.08
CA SER A 52 -50.28 43.81 -9.73
C SER A 52 -49.93 42.88 -10.90
N PHE A 53 -50.28 43.27 -12.13
CA PHE A 53 -49.90 42.53 -13.34
C PHE A 53 -48.37 42.51 -13.56
N VAL A 54 -47.70 43.65 -13.39
CA VAL A 54 -46.24 43.74 -13.51
C VAL A 54 -45.55 42.87 -12.45
N PHE A 55 -46.03 42.89 -11.20
CA PHE A 55 -45.51 42.02 -10.15
C PHE A 55 -45.71 40.53 -10.47
N ALA A 56 -46.89 40.14 -10.96
CA ALA A 56 -47.16 38.76 -11.37
C ALA A 56 -46.24 38.31 -12.52
N LEU A 57 -46.05 39.17 -13.53
CA LEU A 57 -45.14 38.89 -14.64
C LEU A 57 -43.68 38.75 -14.17
N THR A 58 -43.25 39.63 -13.28
CA THR A 58 -41.89 39.61 -12.73
C THR A 58 -41.66 38.36 -11.88
N ALA A 59 -42.63 37.97 -11.05
CA ALA A 59 -42.57 36.73 -10.26
C ALA A 59 -42.48 35.48 -11.15
N LEU A 60 -43.21 35.45 -12.27
CA LEU A 60 -43.12 34.37 -13.25
C LEU A 60 -41.72 34.29 -13.87
N LEU A 61 -41.17 35.42 -14.32
CA LEU A 61 -39.82 35.47 -14.89
C LEU A 61 -38.76 35.04 -13.89
N ILE A 62 -38.85 35.48 -12.64
CA ILE A 62 -37.96 35.05 -11.55
C ILE A 62 -38.09 33.54 -11.31
N GLY A 63 -39.31 33.02 -11.28
CA GLY A 63 -39.57 31.58 -11.12
C GLY A 63 -38.90 30.75 -12.21
N VAL A 64 -39.09 31.13 -13.48
CA VAL A 64 -38.45 30.47 -14.64
C VAL A 64 -36.93 30.54 -14.55
N TYR A 65 -36.38 31.70 -14.16
CA TYR A 65 -34.94 31.88 -14.00
C TYR A 65 -34.37 31.00 -12.87
N ILE A 66 -35.03 30.95 -11.71
CA ILE A 66 -34.64 30.09 -10.59
C ILE A 66 -34.69 28.62 -11.01
N THR A 67 -35.74 28.18 -11.70
CA THR A 67 -35.85 26.81 -12.21
C THR A 67 -34.71 26.48 -13.20
N TRP A 68 -34.37 27.41 -14.09
CA TRP A 68 -33.25 27.23 -15.03
C TRP A 68 -31.90 27.10 -14.31
N CYS A 69 -31.64 27.96 -13.31
CA CYS A 69 -30.45 27.88 -12.47
C CYS A 69 -30.38 26.56 -11.69
N SER A 70 -31.50 26.13 -11.09
CA SER A 70 -31.60 24.85 -10.37
C SER A 70 -31.23 23.67 -11.27
N ASN A 71 -31.83 23.62 -12.47
CA ASN A 71 -31.53 22.57 -13.45
C ASN A 71 -30.05 22.56 -13.87
N LYS A 72 -29.40 23.72 -13.94
CA LYS A 72 -27.95 23.81 -14.21
C LYS A 72 -27.12 23.32 -13.02
N MET A 73 -27.48 23.69 -11.79
CA MET A 73 -26.80 23.21 -10.59
C MET A 73 -26.91 21.69 -10.46
N ASP A 74 -28.07 21.10 -10.74
CA ASP A 74 -28.24 19.65 -10.70
C ASP A 74 -27.36 18.92 -11.74
N LYS A 75 -27.27 19.45 -12.96
CA LYS A 75 -26.36 18.92 -13.99
C LYS A 75 -24.90 19.04 -13.57
N MET A 76 -24.53 20.18 -12.97
CA MET A 76 -23.17 20.41 -12.48
C MET A 76 -22.84 19.47 -11.33
N LYS A 77 -23.75 19.28 -10.38
CA LYS A 77 -23.62 18.32 -9.28
C LYS A 77 -23.37 16.91 -9.79
N LYS A 78 -24.20 16.43 -10.72
CA LYS A 78 -24.00 15.10 -11.35
C LYS A 78 -22.65 14.99 -12.05
N SER A 79 -22.22 16.04 -12.75
CA SER A 79 -20.90 16.05 -13.41
C SER A 79 -19.75 16.04 -12.40
N VAL A 80 -19.88 16.72 -11.26
CA VAL A 80 -18.89 16.72 -10.18
C VAL A 80 -18.82 15.35 -9.53
N GLU A 81 -19.96 14.75 -9.18
CA GLU A 81 -20.03 13.40 -8.62
C GLU A 81 -19.39 12.37 -9.57
N GLN A 82 -19.64 12.49 -10.87
CA GLN A 82 -19.01 11.62 -11.88
C GLN A 82 -17.49 11.83 -11.93
N LYS A 83 -17.01 13.08 -11.93
CA LYS A 83 -15.57 13.38 -11.91
C LYS A 83 -14.89 12.89 -10.63
N GLU A 84 -15.57 12.96 -9.48
CA GLU A 84 -15.07 12.43 -8.22
C GLU A 84 -14.91 10.91 -8.29
N GLN A 85 -15.90 10.20 -8.84
CA GLN A 85 -15.80 8.76 -9.08
C GLN A 85 -14.66 8.41 -10.05
N ASP A 86 -14.48 9.18 -11.12
CA ASP A 86 -13.39 8.99 -12.07
C ASP A 86 -12.02 9.23 -11.41
N ILE A 87 -11.89 10.22 -10.52
CA ILE A 87 -10.67 10.47 -9.75
C ILE A 87 -10.36 9.30 -8.81
N ILE A 88 -11.37 8.76 -8.12
CA ILE A 88 -11.21 7.59 -7.24
C ILE A 88 -10.72 6.39 -8.06
N ARG A 89 -11.35 6.11 -9.20
CA ARG A 89 -10.93 5.02 -10.11
C ARG A 89 -9.51 5.23 -10.64
N LEU A 90 -9.16 6.45 -11.04
CA LEU A 90 -7.81 6.78 -11.49
C LEU A 90 -6.78 6.54 -10.39
N LYS A 91 -7.10 6.91 -9.15
CA LYS A 91 -6.22 6.64 -7.99
C LYS A 91 -6.00 5.14 -7.80
N GLU A 92 -7.06 4.33 -7.84
CA GLU A 92 -6.95 2.86 -7.74
C GLU A 92 -6.11 2.25 -8.87
N ILE A 93 -6.27 2.74 -10.10
CA ILE A 93 -5.46 2.30 -11.25
C ILE A 93 -3.99 2.67 -11.07
N VAL A 94 -3.70 3.87 -10.58
CA VAL A 94 -2.31 4.30 -10.32
C VAL A 94 -1.68 3.44 -9.23
N GLU A 95 -2.41 3.17 -8.14
CA GLU A 95 -1.92 2.32 -7.05
C GLU A 95 -1.72 0.85 -7.48
N SER A 96 -2.60 0.30 -8.31
CA SER A 96 -2.44 -1.05 -8.85
C SER A 96 -1.28 -1.14 -9.84
N THR A 97 -1.14 -0.14 -10.72
CA THR A 97 -0.03 -0.05 -11.67
C THR A 97 1.30 0.09 -10.93
N ASN A 98 1.36 0.91 -9.88
CA ASN A 98 2.58 1.07 -9.08
C ASN A 98 2.98 -0.24 -8.38
N ARG A 99 2.00 -1.01 -7.87
CA ARG A 99 2.26 -2.35 -7.32
C ARG A 99 2.80 -3.30 -8.38
N GLN A 100 2.16 -3.36 -9.56
CA GLN A 100 2.64 -4.18 -10.68
C GLN A 100 4.06 -3.81 -11.09
N ILE A 101 4.39 -2.52 -11.20
CA ILE A 101 5.74 -2.06 -11.52
C ILE A 101 6.74 -2.51 -10.45
N GLN A 102 6.41 -2.38 -9.16
CA GLN A 102 7.30 -2.80 -8.09
C GLN A 102 7.54 -4.32 -8.11
N ASP A 103 6.49 -5.10 -8.33
CA ASP A 103 6.57 -6.55 -8.45
C ASP A 103 7.42 -6.96 -9.67
N ASP A 104 7.20 -6.30 -10.82
CA ASP A 104 7.96 -6.52 -12.05
C ASP A 104 9.44 -6.15 -11.88
N ILE A 105 9.75 -5.00 -11.26
CA ILE A 105 11.14 -4.57 -10.99
C ILE A 105 11.83 -5.56 -10.07
N HIS A 106 11.16 -6.00 -9.00
CA HIS A 106 11.71 -7.00 -8.10
C HIS A 106 11.96 -8.32 -8.84
N GLY A 107 11.01 -8.76 -9.67
CA GLY A 107 11.16 -9.96 -10.49
C GLY A 107 12.31 -9.86 -11.50
N VAL A 108 12.52 -8.69 -12.11
CA VAL A 108 13.66 -8.43 -13.00
C VAL A 108 14.98 -8.46 -12.23
N TYR A 109 15.04 -7.85 -11.05
CA TYR A 109 16.22 -7.86 -10.19
C TYR A 109 16.61 -9.29 -9.79
N GLU A 110 15.66 -10.11 -9.35
CA GLU A 110 15.93 -11.51 -8.98
C GLU A 110 16.43 -12.32 -10.18
N ARG A 111 15.85 -12.12 -11.38
CA ARG A 111 16.33 -12.77 -12.60
C ARG A 111 17.74 -12.34 -12.98
N LEU A 112 18.04 -11.06 -12.92
CA LEU A 112 19.37 -10.52 -13.21
C LEU A 112 20.40 -11.06 -12.22
N ARG A 113 20.06 -11.08 -10.93
CA ARG A 113 20.90 -11.65 -9.88
C ARG A 113 21.17 -13.13 -10.10
N LEU A 114 20.17 -13.90 -10.52
CA LEU A 114 20.32 -15.32 -10.87
C LEU A 114 21.24 -15.49 -12.09
N GLU A 115 21.07 -14.69 -13.14
CA GLU A 115 21.89 -14.74 -14.35
C GLU A 115 23.35 -14.37 -14.07
N GLU A 116 23.60 -13.34 -13.25
CA GLU A 116 24.94 -13.01 -12.77
C GLU A 116 25.55 -14.18 -11.98
N THR A 117 24.77 -14.81 -11.10
CA THR A 117 25.25 -15.95 -10.29
C THR A 117 25.66 -17.11 -11.17
N ASN A 118 24.82 -17.45 -12.15
CA ASN A 118 25.12 -18.49 -13.13
C ASN A 118 26.37 -18.15 -13.93
N THR A 119 26.54 -16.88 -14.32
CA THR A 119 27.73 -16.42 -15.05
C THR A 119 29.00 -16.56 -14.20
N LEU A 120 28.94 -16.22 -12.91
CA LEU A 120 30.05 -16.38 -11.97
C LEU A 120 30.42 -17.86 -11.77
N ILE A 121 29.43 -18.74 -11.61
CA ILE A 121 29.64 -20.18 -11.48
C ILE A 121 30.23 -20.77 -12.76
N GLU A 122 29.71 -20.35 -13.92
CA GLU A 122 30.20 -20.81 -15.22
C GLU A 122 31.64 -20.36 -15.47
N ARG A 123 32.02 -19.17 -15.00
CA ARG A 123 33.40 -18.70 -15.03
C ARG A 123 34.34 -19.62 -14.24
N LEU A 124 33.91 -20.14 -13.09
CA LEU A 124 34.72 -21.10 -12.32
C LEU A 124 34.97 -22.41 -13.07
N ARG A 125 34.06 -22.84 -13.94
CA ARG A 125 34.30 -24.01 -14.79
C ARG A 125 35.49 -23.82 -15.72
N GLN A 126 35.74 -22.58 -16.15
CA GLN A 126 36.82 -22.18 -17.05
C GLN A 126 38.10 -21.81 -16.30
N VAL A 127 37.97 -21.08 -15.19
CA VAL A 127 39.07 -20.62 -14.33
C VAL A 127 38.75 -20.94 -12.87
N PRO A 128 39.03 -22.16 -12.40
CA PRO A 128 38.66 -22.60 -11.05
C PRO A 128 39.23 -21.75 -9.92
N GLU A 129 40.41 -21.17 -10.11
CA GLU A 129 41.13 -20.36 -9.13
C GLU A 129 40.45 -19.02 -8.85
N ASP A 130 39.54 -18.55 -9.72
CA ASP A 130 38.79 -17.31 -9.50
C ASP A 130 37.85 -17.39 -8.27
N ILE A 131 37.68 -18.58 -7.68
CA ILE A 131 36.88 -18.78 -6.47
C ILE A 131 37.29 -17.82 -5.35
N SER A 132 38.59 -17.56 -5.15
CA SER A 132 39.07 -16.67 -4.08
C SER A 132 38.59 -15.22 -4.27
N ASN A 133 38.30 -14.82 -5.51
CA ASN A 133 37.82 -13.48 -5.84
C ASN A 133 36.30 -13.35 -5.71
N ILE A 134 35.56 -14.45 -5.84
CA ILE A 134 34.09 -14.43 -5.94
C ILE A 134 33.37 -15.17 -4.81
N ILE A 135 34.09 -15.88 -3.94
CA ILE A 135 33.51 -16.71 -2.88
C ILE A 135 32.52 -15.94 -2.00
N ASN A 136 32.88 -14.74 -1.53
CA ASN A 136 32.00 -13.95 -0.67
C ASN A 136 30.68 -13.56 -1.37
N LEU A 137 30.72 -13.38 -2.69
CA LEU A 137 29.51 -13.13 -3.48
C LEU A 137 28.65 -14.40 -3.56
N LEU A 138 29.27 -15.56 -3.77
CA LEU A 138 28.55 -16.83 -3.87
C LEU A 138 27.98 -17.26 -2.51
N LEU A 139 28.72 -17.09 -1.41
CA LEU A 139 28.26 -17.39 -0.04
C LEU A 139 27.02 -16.57 0.37
N SER A 140 26.86 -15.36 -0.18
CA SER A 140 25.72 -14.49 0.11
C SER A 140 24.52 -14.67 -0.83
N ARG A 141 24.55 -15.68 -1.72
CA ARG A 141 23.54 -15.93 -2.74
C ARG A 141 22.88 -17.29 -2.52
N ASP A 142 21.61 -17.39 -2.89
CA ASP A 142 20.92 -18.68 -2.97
C ASP A 142 21.36 -19.40 -4.24
N LEU A 143 22.14 -20.46 -4.07
CA LEU A 143 22.64 -21.25 -5.20
C LEU A 143 21.68 -22.38 -5.53
N PRO A 144 21.23 -22.53 -6.79
CA PRO A 144 20.40 -23.65 -7.20
C PRO A 144 21.19 -24.95 -7.13
N GLU A 145 20.51 -26.08 -6.87
CA GLU A 145 21.13 -27.41 -6.78
C GLU A 145 21.95 -27.79 -8.02
N THR A 146 21.53 -27.33 -9.20
CA THR A 146 22.24 -27.54 -10.48
C THR A 146 23.64 -26.94 -10.48
N SER A 147 23.92 -25.96 -9.63
CA SER A 147 25.24 -25.34 -9.49
C SER A 147 26.28 -26.31 -8.94
N PHE A 148 25.85 -27.30 -8.13
CA PHE A 148 26.77 -28.23 -7.48
C PHE A 148 27.62 -28.99 -8.49
N SER A 149 27.04 -29.46 -9.61
CA SER A 149 27.78 -30.22 -10.63
C SER A 149 28.86 -29.37 -11.31
N ILE A 150 28.55 -28.10 -11.61
CA ILE A 150 29.49 -27.17 -12.24
C ILE A 150 30.63 -26.84 -11.28
N LEU A 151 30.29 -26.53 -10.03
CA LEU A 151 31.28 -26.24 -8.99
C LEU A 151 32.14 -27.46 -8.66
N ARG A 152 31.57 -28.67 -8.68
CA ARG A 152 32.30 -29.93 -8.52
C ARG A 152 33.31 -30.15 -9.64
N GLU A 153 32.92 -29.88 -10.89
CA GLU A 153 33.79 -29.95 -12.06
C GLU A 153 34.94 -28.95 -11.97
N ALA A 154 34.65 -27.71 -11.55
CA ALA A 154 35.67 -26.69 -11.32
C ALA A 154 36.65 -27.12 -10.22
N TYR A 155 36.13 -27.58 -9.08
CA TYR A 155 36.93 -28.06 -7.96
C TYR A 155 37.89 -29.20 -8.36
N ASP A 156 37.48 -30.14 -9.20
CA ASP A 156 38.34 -31.27 -9.60
C ASP A 156 39.56 -30.84 -10.45
N LYS A 157 39.58 -29.60 -10.94
CA LYS A 157 40.70 -28.99 -11.68
C LYS A 157 41.65 -28.19 -10.77
N VAL A 158 41.34 -28.05 -9.48
CA VAL A 158 42.12 -27.24 -8.53
C VAL A 158 43.16 -28.08 -7.82
N ASP A 159 44.43 -27.65 -7.89
CA ASP A 159 45.54 -28.29 -7.18
C ASP A 159 46.02 -27.51 -5.94
N ASN A 160 45.71 -26.21 -5.85
CA ASN A 160 46.20 -25.36 -4.76
C ASN A 160 45.29 -25.48 -3.51
N PRO A 161 45.84 -25.84 -2.32
CA PRO A 161 45.07 -25.98 -1.08
C PRO A 161 44.25 -24.75 -0.67
N ALA A 162 44.71 -23.54 -0.99
CA ALA A 162 43.99 -22.32 -0.65
C ALA A 162 42.62 -22.25 -1.34
N TYR A 163 42.58 -22.56 -2.64
CA TYR A 163 41.34 -22.58 -3.41
C TYR A 163 40.45 -23.78 -3.06
N ILE A 164 41.05 -24.93 -2.72
CA ILE A 164 40.31 -26.11 -2.24
C ILE A 164 39.46 -25.73 -1.01
N LYS A 165 40.04 -25.01 -0.05
CA LYS A 165 39.33 -24.53 1.14
C LYS A 165 38.15 -23.64 0.79
N ASP A 166 38.33 -22.71 -0.15
CA ASP A 166 37.27 -21.80 -0.61
C ASP A 166 36.08 -22.58 -1.20
N TYR A 167 36.34 -23.54 -2.08
CA TYR A 167 35.29 -24.43 -2.60
C TYR A 167 34.58 -25.23 -1.50
N PHE A 168 35.33 -25.74 -0.51
CA PHE A 168 34.72 -26.50 0.58
C PHE A 168 33.85 -25.65 1.49
N MET A 169 34.20 -24.39 1.72
CA MET A 169 33.33 -23.46 2.44
C MET A 169 32.01 -23.29 1.70
N LEU A 170 32.08 -23.08 0.38
CA LEU A 170 30.90 -22.94 -0.46
C LEU A 170 30.04 -24.20 -0.47
N PHE A 171 30.66 -25.37 -0.64
CA PHE A 171 29.95 -26.64 -0.59
C PHE A 171 29.31 -26.87 0.77
N PHE A 172 30.01 -26.59 1.87
CA PHE A 172 29.49 -26.81 3.22
C PHE A 172 28.25 -25.95 3.51
N GLN A 173 28.25 -24.68 3.11
CA GLN A 173 27.12 -23.77 3.38
C GLN A 173 25.93 -24.00 2.43
N HIS A 174 26.17 -24.39 1.17
CA HIS A 174 25.10 -24.49 0.17
C HIS A 174 24.66 -25.91 -0.16
N PHE A 175 25.54 -26.91 -0.04
CA PHE A 175 25.38 -28.26 -0.60
C PHE A 175 25.88 -29.37 0.34
N ALA A 176 25.67 -29.22 1.65
CA ALA A 176 26.17 -30.18 2.64
C ALA A 176 25.61 -31.60 2.42
N ASP A 177 24.37 -31.71 1.96
CA ASP A 177 23.74 -32.99 1.63
C ASP A 177 24.44 -33.71 0.47
N ARG A 178 24.89 -32.96 -0.53
CA ARG A 178 25.61 -33.48 -1.70
C ARG A 178 27.04 -33.88 -1.34
N ILE A 179 27.74 -33.09 -0.52
CA ILE A 179 29.07 -33.45 -0.02
C ILE A 179 29.04 -34.79 0.70
N LEU A 180 28.04 -35.02 1.56
CA LEU A 180 27.93 -36.24 2.34
C LEU A 180 27.67 -37.48 1.48
N LYS A 181 27.11 -37.32 0.28
CA LYS A 181 26.89 -38.41 -0.68
C LYS A 181 28.10 -38.66 -1.59
N ASP A 182 29.02 -37.71 -1.70
CA ASP A 182 30.28 -37.85 -2.45
C ASP A 182 31.39 -38.39 -1.52
N LEU A 183 31.85 -39.61 -1.76
CA LEU A 183 32.86 -40.27 -0.90
C LEU A 183 34.16 -39.47 -0.76
N LYS A 184 34.62 -38.80 -1.82
CA LYS A 184 35.87 -38.04 -1.82
C LYS A 184 35.69 -36.76 -1.00
N LEU A 185 34.59 -36.06 -1.20
CA LEU A 185 34.32 -34.81 -0.48
C LEU A 185 33.95 -35.05 0.98
N ARG A 186 33.27 -36.15 1.30
CA ARG A 186 32.89 -36.53 2.67
C ARG A 186 34.10 -36.68 3.58
N SER A 187 35.16 -37.33 3.13
CA SER A 187 36.39 -37.49 3.92
C SER A 187 37.02 -36.14 4.27
N TYR A 188 37.15 -35.25 3.29
CA TYR A 188 37.70 -33.91 3.52
C TYR A 188 36.80 -33.07 4.44
N LEU A 189 35.47 -33.17 4.28
CA LEU A 189 34.52 -32.50 5.17
C LEU A 189 34.78 -32.92 6.62
N ILE A 190 34.86 -34.22 6.89
CA ILE A 190 35.07 -34.75 8.25
C ILE A 190 36.39 -34.22 8.85
N GLU A 191 37.46 -34.20 8.06
CA GLU A 191 38.78 -33.72 8.50
C GLU A 191 38.81 -32.23 8.81
N ASN A 192 38.01 -31.42 8.08
CA ASN A 192 38.07 -29.95 8.14
C ASN A 192 36.82 -29.31 8.77
N ILE A 193 35.91 -30.10 9.33
CA ILE A 193 34.59 -29.63 9.78
C ILE A 193 34.67 -28.54 10.85
N ASN A 194 35.68 -28.60 11.73
CA ASN A 194 35.88 -27.61 12.77
C ASN A 194 36.11 -26.21 12.18
N GLU A 195 36.95 -26.12 11.16
CA GLU A 195 37.22 -24.86 10.48
C GLU A 195 35.97 -24.36 9.72
N LEU A 196 35.29 -25.25 9.01
CA LEU A 196 34.08 -24.91 8.25
C LEU A 196 32.96 -24.38 9.14
N VAL A 197 32.76 -24.97 10.32
CA VAL A 197 31.78 -24.49 11.31
C VAL A 197 32.16 -23.13 11.88
N GLN A 198 33.44 -22.86 12.11
CA GLN A 198 33.88 -21.57 12.67
C GLN A 198 33.60 -20.37 11.76
N TYR A 199 33.66 -20.58 10.44
CA TYR A 199 33.46 -19.51 9.45
C TYR A 199 32.04 -19.46 8.86
N ALA A 200 31.15 -20.38 9.26
CA ALA A 200 29.76 -20.34 8.81
C ALA A 200 29.01 -19.14 9.41
N PHE A 201 28.01 -18.63 8.69
CA PHE A 201 27.04 -17.70 9.27
C PHE A 201 25.92 -18.47 10.00
N LYS A 202 25.21 -17.76 10.88
CA LYS A 202 24.17 -18.37 11.73
C LYS A 202 23.03 -19.02 10.94
N ASN A 203 22.58 -18.40 9.85
CA ASN A 203 21.51 -18.98 9.05
C ASN A 203 22.01 -20.20 8.25
N ASP A 204 23.23 -20.11 7.73
CA ASP A 204 23.85 -21.20 6.95
C ASP A 204 24.11 -22.41 7.83
N ILE A 205 24.62 -22.24 9.06
CA ILE A 205 24.84 -23.40 9.95
C ILE A 205 23.53 -24.11 10.32
N ILE A 206 22.42 -23.37 10.44
CA ILE A 206 21.10 -23.97 10.68
C ILE A 206 20.70 -24.81 9.47
N LYS A 207 20.80 -24.24 8.26
CA LYS A 207 20.47 -24.93 7.01
C LYS A 207 21.38 -26.14 6.78
N THR A 208 22.69 -25.98 6.89
CA THR A 208 23.68 -27.05 6.80
C THR A 208 23.39 -28.17 7.80
N THR A 209 22.98 -27.83 9.02
CA THR A 209 22.55 -28.86 9.99
C THR A 209 21.34 -29.63 9.50
N ASP A 210 20.34 -28.96 8.91
CA ASP A 210 19.19 -29.63 8.30
C ASP A 210 19.62 -30.55 7.14
N ASP A 211 20.49 -30.07 6.26
CA ASP A 211 21.01 -30.83 5.12
C ASP A 211 21.79 -32.09 5.57
N ILE A 212 22.60 -31.95 6.63
CA ILE A 212 23.35 -33.05 7.25
C ILE A 212 22.36 -34.07 7.84
N VAL A 213 21.41 -33.62 8.65
CA VAL A 213 20.39 -34.46 9.31
C VAL A 213 19.56 -35.23 8.29
N ASN A 214 19.10 -34.55 7.24
CA ASN A 214 18.33 -35.16 6.16
C ASN A 214 19.14 -36.24 5.43
N SER A 215 20.43 -36.00 5.21
CA SER A 215 21.32 -36.95 4.53
C SER A 215 21.63 -38.18 5.38
N MET A 216 21.64 -38.04 6.70
CA MET A 216 21.87 -39.14 7.63
C MET A 216 20.72 -40.15 7.65
N SER A 217 19.51 -39.78 7.23
CA SER A 217 18.36 -40.71 7.19
C SER A 217 18.64 -41.98 6.37
N CYS A 218 19.53 -41.91 5.37
CA CYS A 218 19.90 -43.03 4.51
C CYS A 218 21.22 -43.73 4.91
N MET A 219 21.87 -43.32 6.01
CA MET A 219 23.19 -43.82 6.42
C MET A 219 23.08 -44.88 7.53
N GLN A 220 24.02 -45.82 7.54
CA GLN A 220 24.16 -46.75 8.66
C GLN A 220 24.72 -46.04 9.91
N ILE A 221 24.45 -46.56 11.10
CA ILE A 221 24.86 -45.92 12.37
C ILE A 221 26.37 -45.64 12.44
N PHE A 222 27.20 -46.56 11.95
CA PHE A 222 28.65 -46.37 11.91
C PHE A 222 29.05 -45.16 11.07
N GLU A 223 28.44 -44.97 9.91
CA GLU A 223 28.70 -43.81 9.04
C GLU A 223 28.16 -42.51 9.65
N LYS A 224 26.99 -42.57 10.30
CA LYS A 224 26.43 -41.42 11.03
C LYS A 224 27.40 -40.92 12.09
N LYS A 225 27.97 -41.82 12.91
CA LYS A 225 28.93 -41.45 13.96
C LYS A 225 30.16 -40.75 13.42
N GLN A 226 30.71 -41.21 12.28
CA GLN A 226 31.89 -40.58 11.66
C GLN A 226 31.68 -39.11 11.30
N VAL A 227 30.42 -38.69 11.07
CA VAL A 227 30.08 -37.29 10.78
C VAL A 227 29.58 -36.56 12.03
N LEU A 228 28.70 -37.20 12.81
CA LEU A 228 28.07 -36.61 14.00
C LEU A 228 29.09 -36.24 15.08
N VAL A 229 30.02 -37.12 15.41
CA VAL A 229 31.02 -36.89 16.46
C VAL A 229 31.87 -35.64 16.18
N PRO A 230 32.53 -35.52 15.00
CA PRO A 230 33.34 -34.34 14.71
C PRO A 230 32.47 -33.08 14.49
N TYR A 231 31.27 -33.22 13.92
CA TYR A 231 30.36 -32.07 13.77
C TYR A 231 29.88 -31.52 15.12
N TYR A 232 29.51 -32.39 16.05
CA TYR A 232 29.11 -32.01 17.40
C TYR A 232 30.25 -31.31 18.14
N LYS A 233 31.47 -31.88 18.08
CA LYS A 233 32.67 -31.25 18.65
C LYS A 233 32.93 -29.86 18.05
N ALA A 234 32.77 -29.72 16.74
CA ALA A 234 32.94 -28.44 16.06
C ALA A 234 31.90 -27.42 16.52
N LEU A 235 30.61 -27.79 16.61
CA LEU A 235 29.57 -26.91 17.12
C LEU A 235 29.84 -26.44 18.55
N LYS A 236 30.19 -27.37 19.44
CA LYS A 236 30.49 -27.08 20.86
C LYS A 236 31.66 -26.11 21.03
N ASN A 237 32.65 -26.18 20.14
CA ASN A 237 33.84 -25.33 20.15
C ASN A 237 33.69 -24.05 19.30
N SER A 238 32.51 -23.79 18.75
CA SER A 238 32.26 -22.65 17.87
C SER A 238 31.46 -21.53 18.55
N GLN A 239 31.25 -20.44 17.81
CA GLN A 239 30.31 -19.38 18.18
C GLN A 239 28.84 -19.85 18.25
N PHE A 240 28.53 -21.06 17.77
CA PHE A 240 27.19 -21.65 17.75
C PHE A 240 26.92 -22.57 18.93
N LYS A 241 27.85 -22.68 19.89
CA LYS A 241 27.77 -23.61 21.02
C LYS A 241 26.47 -23.52 21.82
N ASP A 242 25.85 -22.33 21.87
CA ASP A 242 24.64 -22.05 22.66
C ASP A 242 23.34 -22.20 21.84
N LEU A 243 23.41 -22.59 20.55
CA LEU A 243 22.24 -22.82 19.70
C LEU A 243 21.66 -24.22 19.91
N THR A 244 20.85 -24.37 20.95
CA THR A 244 20.19 -25.63 21.34
C THR A 244 19.46 -26.33 20.19
N CYS A 245 18.82 -25.57 19.29
CA CYS A 245 18.11 -26.12 18.15
C CYS A 245 18.98 -26.96 17.21
N LEU A 246 20.28 -26.69 17.12
CA LEU A 246 21.19 -27.49 16.30
C LEU A 246 21.39 -28.88 16.93
N TYR A 247 21.59 -28.94 18.24
CA TYR A 247 21.80 -30.18 18.97
C TYR A 247 20.54 -31.04 19.02
N ASP A 248 19.36 -30.43 19.17
CA ASP A 248 18.08 -31.14 19.13
C ASP A 248 17.88 -31.82 17.76
N LYS A 249 18.22 -31.12 16.68
CA LYS A 249 18.20 -31.66 15.32
C LYS A 249 19.15 -32.84 15.17
N LEU A 250 20.39 -32.72 15.65
CA LEU A 250 21.37 -33.81 15.60
C LEU A 250 20.91 -35.03 16.41
N LYS A 251 20.42 -34.82 17.63
CA LYS A 251 19.89 -35.88 18.49
C LYS A 251 18.75 -36.64 17.84
N SER A 252 17.89 -35.97 17.07
CA SER A 252 16.77 -36.60 16.37
C SER A 252 17.16 -37.64 15.31
N THR A 253 18.42 -37.67 14.87
CA THR A 253 18.91 -38.59 13.84
C THR A 253 19.25 -39.99 14.34
N VAL A 254 19.32 -40.15 15.66
CA VAL A 254 19.77 -41.37 16.34
C VAL A 254 18.84 -41.68 17.51
N THR A 255 18.88 -42.91 17.99
CA THR A 255 18.20 -43.31 19.22
C THR A 255 18.86 -42.67 20.45
N ASN A 256 18.15 -42.65 21.58
CA ASN A 256 18.72 -42.13 22.82
C ASN A 256 19.98 -42.89 23.26
N GLU A 257 20.04 -44.21 23.06
CA GLU A 257 21.21 -45.03 23.41
C GLU A 257 22.43 -44.67 22.56
N GLU A 258 22.24 -44.56 21.23
CA GLU A 258 23.28 -44.13 20.30
C GLU A 258 23.76 -42.70 20.59
N TRP A 259 22.84 -41.80 20.98
CA TRP A 259 23.19 -40.44 21.38
C TRP A 259 24.08 -40.41 22.62
N GLN A 260 23.79 -41.23 23.64
CA GLN A 260 24.64 -41.32 24.84
C GLN A 260 26.04 -41.84 24.49
N GLU A 261 26.15 -42.78 23.56
CA GLU A 261 27.45 -43.26 23.09
C GLU A 261 28.25 -42.16 22.37
N ILE A 262 27.59 -41.37 21.52
CA ILE A 262 28.21 -40.20 20.89
C ILE A 262 28.69 -39.20 21.94
N LEU A 263 27.87 -38.89 22.96
CA LEU A 263 28.24 -38.00 24.07
C LEU A 263 29.49 -38.47 24.81
N LYS A 264 29.63 -39.78 25.03
CA LYS A 264 30.84 -40.38 25.60
C LYS A 264 32.06 -40.19 24.71
N GLU A 265 31.93 -40.42 23.41
CA GLU A 265 33.03 -40.24 22.44
C GLU A 265 33.46 -38.77 22.28
N VAL A 266 32.56 -37.82 22.57
CA VAL A 266 32.88 -36.38 22.57
C VAL A 266 33.38 -35.87 23.92
N GLY A 267 33.35 -36.68 24.98
CA GLY A 267 33.75 -36.30 26.33
C GLY A 267 32.77 -35.34 27.00
N ASP A 268 31.48 -35.48 26.69
CA ASP A 268 30.39 -34.61 27.15
C ASP A 268 29.30 -35.44 27.85
N GLU A 269 29.74 -36.35 28.72
CA GLU A 269 28.80 -37.02 29.62
C GLU A 269 28.11 -35.95 30.48
N PRO A 270 26.77 -36.01 30.66
CA PRO A 270 26.16 -35.23 31.73
C PRO A 270 26.87 -35.63 33.02
N ASP A 271 27.34 -34.64 33.79
CA ASP A 271 27.84 -34.87 35.12
C ASP A 271 26.86 -35.83 35.81
N LYS A 272 27.38 -36.96 36.28
CA LYS A 272 26.63 -37.80 37.19
C LYS A 272 26.32 -36.90 38.38
N GLU A 273 25.13 -36.32 38.41
CA GLU A 273 24.61 -35.69 39.61
C GLU A 273 24.79 -36.73 40.73
N ASP A 274 25.56 -36.31 41.73
CA ASP A 274 25.93 -37.11 42.89
C ASP A 274 24.70 -37.83 43.46
N GLU A 275 24.90 -39.11 43.76
CA GLU A 275 23.92 -40.02 44.42
C GLU A 275 23.24 -39.43 45.66
#